data_AF-A0A8D8ZEQ7-F1
#
_entry.id   AF-A0A8D8ZEQ7-F1
#
_cell.length_a   1.000
_cell.length_b   1.000
_cell.length_c   1.000
_cell.angle_alpha   90.00
_cell.angle_beta   90.00
_cell.angle_gamma   90.00
#
_symmetry.space_group_name_H-M   'P 1'
#
loop_
_entity.id
_entity.type
_entity.pdbx_description
1 polymer ?
#
loop_
_entity_poly.entity_id
_entity_poly.type
_entity_poly.pdbx_seq_one_letter_code
_entity_poly.pdbx_strand_id
1 'polypeptide(L)'
;NYLNLIPDQDNIIEFDAIKISLASPEKILSWSFGEVKKSETINYRTLKPERDGLFCSSIFGPIENYECLCGKYKKLKYCGIKCEKCGVEIIEKKVRRERMGHIKLSTPIAHIWFF
;
A
#
# COMPACT_ATOMS: atom_id res chain seq x y z
N ASN A 1 19.64 -3.97 -19.91
CA ASN A 1 20.13 -3.47 -18.60
C ASN A 1 18.90 -3.15 -17.75
N TYR A 2 18.48 -4.05 -16.85
CA TYR A 2 17.21 -3.91 -16.11
C TYR A 2 17.26 -2.91 -14.95
N LEU A 3 18.44 -2.33 -14.69
CA LEU A 3 18.70 -1.38 -13.63
C LEU A 3 17.94 -0.05 -13.81
N ASN A 4 17.58 0.33 -15.04
CA ASN A 4 16.84 1.56 -15.32
C ASN A 4 15.33 1.48 -15.01
N LEU A 5 14.82 0.33 -14.54
CA LEU A 5 13.41 0.12 -14.17
C LEU A 5 13.17 0.20 -12.65
N ILE A 6 14.25 0.34 -11.87
CA ILE A 6 14.17 0.55 -10.43
C ILE A 6 14.06 2.08 -10.27
N PRO A 7 12.96 2.62 -9.75
CA PRO A 7 12.89 4.04 -9.45
C PRO A 7 14.04 4.37 -8.47
N ASP A 8 14.86 5.38 -8.81
CA ASP A 8 15.93 5.86 -7.92
C ASP A 8 15.30 6.16 -6.56
N GLN A 9 15.65 5.32 -5.59
CA GLN A 9 15.17 5.43 -4.23
C GLN A 9 16.15 6.29 -3.47
N ASP A 10 15.61 7.32 -2.83
CA ASP A 10 16.27 8.23 -1.89
C ASP A 10 16.91 9.48 -2.54
N ASN A 11 16.12 10.26 -3.30
CA ASN A 11 16.30 11.72 -3.24
C ASN A 11 15.86 12.17 -1.84
N ILE A 12 16.76 12.06 -0.87
CA ILE A 12 16.58 12.63 0.47
C ILE A 12 16.56 14.15 0.27
N ILE A 13 15.37 14.71 0.14
CA ILE A 13 15.20 16.16 0.12
C ILE A 13 15.53 16.61 1.55
N GLU A 14 16.69 17.24 1.72
CA GLU A 14 17.01 17.95 2.95
C GLU A 14 15.93 19.03 3.18
N PHE A 15 15.32 19.01 4.36
CA PHE A 15 14.28 19.96 4.74
C PHE A 15 14.72 20.76 5.97
N ASP A 16 14.48 22.06 5.94
CA ASP A 16 14.90 22.96 7.02
C ASP A 16 13.87 23.06 8.17
N ALA A 17 12.61 22.69 7.91
CA ALA A 17 11.52 22.84 8.87
C ALA A 17 10.46 21.73 8.77
N ILE A 18 9.83 21.42 9.90
CA ILE A 18 8.71 20.47 10.01
C ILE A 18 7.47 21.24 10.46
N LYS A 19 6.34 21.00 9.79
CA LYS A 19 5.02 21.53 10.18
C LYS A 19 4.07 20.39 10.53
N ILE A 20 3.35 20.55 11.64
CA ILE A 20 2.28 19.64 12.05
C ILE A 20 0.94 20.39 11.90
N SER A 21 -0.07 19.71 11.36
CA SER A 21 -1.42 20.26 11.21
C SER A 21 -2.45 19.13 11.25
N LEU A 22 -3.71 19.49 11.49
CA LEU A 22 -4.83 18.57 11.29
C LEU A 22 -4.90 18.13 9.82
N ALA A 23 -5.27 16.87 9.60
CA ALA A 23 -5.50 16.31 8.27
C ALA A 23 -6.97 16.44 7.90
N SER A 24 -7.26 17.01 6.73
CA SER A 24 -8.61 17.00 6.15
C SER A 24 -8.95 15.61 5.62
N PRO A 25 -10.25 15.26 5.45
CA PRO A 25 -10.66 14.00 4.83
C PRO A 25 -10.05 13.80 3.44
N GLU A 26 -9.99 14.85 2.63
CA GLU A 26 -9.35 14.85 1.30
C GLU A 26 -7.85 14.51 1.39
N LYS A 27 -7.16 15.06 2.39
CA LYS A 27 -5.73 14.77 2.61
C LYS A 27 -5.52 13.31 3.01
N ILE A 28 -6.36 12.76 3.87
CA ILE A 28 -6.30 11.33 4.25
C ILE A 28 -6.49 10.43 3.02
N LEU A 29 -7.44 10.78 2.15
CA LEU A 29 -7.65 10.06 0.89
C LEU A 29 -6.45 10.16 -0.05
N SER A 30 -5.78 11.31 -0.11
CA SER A 30 -4.60 11.51 -0.96
C SER A 30 -3.41 10.62 -0.58
N TRP A 31 -3.29 10.24 0.70
CA TRP A 31 -2.25 9.31 1.17
C TRP A 31 -2.59 7.84 0.92
N SER A 32 -3.86 7.57 0.64
CA SER A 32 -4.36 6.20 0.60
C SER A 32 -4.15 5.53 -0.76
N PHE A 33 -3.68 4.28 -0.71
CA PHE A 33 -3.57 3.41 -1.88
C PHE A 33 -4.81 2.53 -2.10
N GLY A 34 -5.78 2.58 -1.18
CA GLY A 34 -7.01 1.81 -1.28
C GLY A 34 -7.82 1.78 0.02
N GLU A 35 -9.09 1.44 -0.12
CA GLU A 35 -10.04 1.31 0.97
C GLU A 35 -10.00 -0.11 1.55
N VAL A 36 -9.86 -0.24 2.86
CA VAL A 36 -10.03 -1.51 3.57
C VAL A 36 -11.51 -1.69 3.90
N LYS A 37 -12.10 -2.75 3.37
CA LYS A 37 -13.55 -3.01 3.47
C LYS A 37 -13.88 -4.12 4.46
N LYS A 38 -12.92 -5.02 4.71
CA LYS A 38 -13.14 -6.18 5.54
C LYS A 38 -12.10 -6.28 6.64
N SER A 39 -12.48 -6.92 7.74
CA SER A 39 -11.60 -7.12 8.90
C SER A 39 -10.69 -8.34 8.76
N GLU A 40 -10.81 -9.14 7.70
CA GLU A 40 -9.96 -10.32 7.57
C GLU A 40 -8.50 -9.93 7.32
N THR A 41 -7.60 -10.77 7.82
CA THR A 41 -6.16 -10.52 7.81
C THR A 41 -5.47 -11.41 6.78
N ILE A 42 -5.32 -12.69 7.12
CA ILE A 42 -4.68 -13.71 6.32
C ILE A 42 -5.55 -14.95 6.30
N ASN A 43 -5.48 -15.67 5.19
CA ASN A 43 -6.12 -16.96 5.06
C ASN A 43 -5.42 -17.99 5.95
N TYR A 44 -6.16 -18.67 6.82
CA TYR A 44 -5.57 -19.63 7.77
C TYR A 44 -4.87 -20.83 7.12
N ARG A 45 -5.30 -21.27 5.93
CA ARG A 45 -4.67 -22.42 5.23
C ARG A 45 -3.50 -21.99 4.37
N THR A 46 -3.71 -20.95 3.56
CA THR A 46 -2.72 -20.57 2.53
C THR A 46 -1.71 -19.53 3.02
N LEU A 47 -1.95 -18.93 4.20
CA LEU A 47 -1.18 -17.81 4.77
C LEU A 47 -1.11 -16.58 3.84
N LYS A 48 -1.95 -16.54 2.80
CA LYS A 48 -2.03 -15.41 1.89
C LYS A 48 -2.96 -14.33 2.47
N PRO A 49 -2.62 -13.04 2.33
CA PRO A 49 -3.49 -11.95 2.71
C PRO A 49 -4.83 -12.01 1.98
N GLU A 50 -5.89 -11.69 2.72
CA GLU A 50 -7.23 -11.62 2.16
C GLU A 50 -7.43 -10.35 1.31
N ARG A 51 -8.32 -10.45 0.32
CA ARG A 51 -8.63 -9.32 -0.59
C ARG A 51 -9.50 -8.29 0.13
N ASP A 52 -9.13 -7.03 0.01
CA ASP A 52 -9.76 -5.87 0.67
C ASP A 52 -9.72 -5.92 2.21
N GLY A 53 -8.90 -6.82 2.76
CA GLY A 53 -8.64 -6.97 4.19
C GLY A 53 -7.46 -6.12 4.68
N LEU A 54 -7.16 -6.23 5.98
CA LEU A 54 -6.16 -5.42 6.67
C LEU A 54 -4.73 -5.58 6.12
N PHE A 55 -4.41 -6.71 5.48
CA PHE A 55 -3.08 -6.96 4.91
C PHE A 55 -3.07 -7.04 3.37
N CYS A 56 -4.15 -6.61 2.72
CA CYS A 56 -4.36 -6.80 1.28
C CYS A 56 -3.16 -6.36 0.43
N SER A 57 -2.64 -7.26 -0.39
CA SER A 57 -1.48 -6.96 -1.24
C SER A 57 -1.76 -5.95 -2.36
N SER A 58 -3.03 -5.75 -2.73
CA SER A 58 -3.39 -4.75 -3.77
C SER A 58 -3.32 -3.32 -3.24
N ILE A 59 -3.56 -3.13 -1.94
CA ILE A 59 -3.52 -1.82 -1.26
C ILE A 59 -2.07 -1.54 -0.82
N PHE A 60 -1.52 -2.43 -0.01
CA PHE A 60 -0.24 -2.19 0.66
C PHE A 60 0.98 -2.63 -0.15
N GLY A 61 0.80 -3.42 -1.21
CA GLY A 61 1.90 -3.90 -2.05
C GLY A 61 2.25 -5.39 -1.85
N PRO A 62 3.23 -5.90 -2.62
CA PRO A 62 3.52 -7.33 -2.72
C PRO A 62 4.21 -7.89 -1.48
N ILE A 63 4.00 -9.19 -1.20
CA ILE A 63 4.62 -9.90 -0.07
C ILE A 63 6.11 -10.15 -0.35
N GLU A 64 6.40 -10.57 -1.58
CA GLU A 64 7.76 -10.84 -2.05
C GLU A 64 8.18 -9.80 -3.09
N ASN A 65 9.48 -9.55 -3.17
CA ASN A 65 10.04 -8.55 -4.07
C ASN A 65 9.76 -8.92 -5.52
N TYR A 66 9.18 -7.98 -6.28
CA TYR A 66 8.95 -8.12 -7.71
C TYR A 66 8.14 -9.38 -8.09
N GLU A 67 7.19 -9.76 -7.23
CA GLU A 67 6.27 -10.87 -7.47
C GLU A 67 4.83 -10.50 -7.09
N CYS A 68 3.88 -10.82 -7.97
CA CYS A 68 2.45 -10.64 -7.67
C CYS A 68 1.90 -11.80 -6.81
N LEU A 69 0.82 -11.57 -6.05
CA LEU A 69 0.25 -12.55 -5.11
C LEU A 69 -0.20 -13.88 -5.75
N CYS A 70 -0.67 -13.82 -7.00
CA CYS A 70 -1.13 -15.01 -7.73
C CYS A 70 0.00 -15.78 -8.42
N GLY A 71 1.23 -15.24 -8.45
CA GLY A 71 2.40 -15.84 -9.09
C GLY A 71 2.44 -15.76 -10.62
N LYS A 72 1.46 -15.11 -11.29
CA LYS A 72 1.45 -14.93 -12.77
C LYS A 72 2.68 -14.16 -13.25
N TYR A 73 2.96 -13.05 -12.58
CA TYR A 73 4.11 -12.20 -12.86
C TYR A 73 5.13 -12.34 -11.73
N LYS A 74 6.37 -12.67 -12.12
CA LYS A 74 7.54 -12.83 -11.25
C LYS A 74 8.77 -12.25 -11.94
N LYS A 75 9.74 -11.80 -11.16
CA LYS A 75 11.03 -11.21 -11.57
C LYS A 75 10.93 -9.73 -11.93
N LEU A 76 12.09 -9.07 -11.89
CA LEU A 76 12.29 -7.64 -12.12
C LEU A 76 11.75 -7.14 -13.48
N LYS A 77 11.68 -7.99 -14.51
CA LYS A 77 11.22 -7.60 -15.85
C LYS A 77 9.78 -7.08 -15.91
N TYR A 78 8.95 -7.41 -14.92
CA TYR A 78 7.58 -6.94 -14.84
C TYR A 78 7.40 -5.82 -13.79
N CYS A 79 8.50 -5.24 -13.30
CA CYS A 79 8.46 -4.12 -12.36
C CYS A 79 7.55 -3.00 -12.89
N GLY A 80 6.73 -2.43 -12.01
CA GLY A 80 5.78 -1.36 -12.32
C GLY A 80 4.47 -1.83 -12.97
N ILE A 81 4.33 -3.10 -13.35
CA ILE A 81 3.09 -3.63 -13.91
C ILE A 81 2.12 -4.01 -12.78
N LYS A 82 0.85 -3.64 -12.92
CA LYS A 82 -0.23 -4.10 -12.04
C LYS A 82 -0.84 -5.39 -12.58
N CYS A 83 -0.87 -6.44 -11.75
CA CYS A 83 -1.40 -7.72 -12.18
C CYS A 83 -2.93 -7.68 -12.38
N GLU A 84 -3.42 -8.01 -13.56
CA GLU A 84 -4.87 -8.04 -13.86
C GLU A 84 -5.67 -8.99 -12.96
N LYS A 85 -5.09 -10.11 -12.53
CA LYS A 85 -5.80 -11.13 -11.74
C LYS A 85 -5.95 -10.76 -10.26
N CYS A 86 -4.87 -10.27 -9.65
CA CYS A 86 -4.83 -10.00 -8.21
C CYS A 86 -4.73 -8.51 -7.84
N GLY A 87 -4.57 -7.63 -8.83
CA GLY A 87 -4.44 -6.18 -8.61
C GLY A 87 -3.14 -5.76 -7.94
N VAL A 88 -2.20 -6.67 -7.69
CA VAL A 88 -0.92 -6.37 -7.04
C VAL A 88 0.04 -5.77 -8.05
N GLU A 89 0.58 -4.62 -7.69
CA GLU A 89 1.67 -3.96 -8.40
C GLU A 89 3.00 -4.65 -8.08
N ILE A 90 3.80 -4.88 -9.11
CA ILE A 90 5.06 -5.61 -9.01
C ILE A 90 6.15 -4.61 -8.68
N ILE A 91 6.48 -4.51 -7.40
CA ILE A 91 7.47 -3.59 -6.84
C ILE A 91 8.19 -4.27 -5.66
N GLU A 92 9.06 -3.56 -4.96
CA GLU A 92 9.69 -4.06 -3.75
C GLU A 92 8.70 -4.20 -2.59
N LYS A 93 8.89 -5.20 -1.74
CA LYS A 93 8.06 -5.39 -0.55
C LYS A 93 8.23 -4.27 0.49
N LYS A 94 9.30 -3.48 0.40
CA LYS A 94 9.58 -2.32 1.27
C LYS A 94 8.41 -1.33 1.28
N VAL A 95 7.73 -1.15 0.14
CA VAL A 95 6.58 -0.22 0.02
C VAL A 95 5.44 -0.53 0.99
N ARG A 96 5.32 -1.77 1.49
CA ARG A 96 4.32 -2.13 2.51
C ARG A 96 4.47 -1.37 3.82
N ARG A 97 5.65 -0.80 4.08
CA ARG A 97 5.94 0.04 5.25
C ARG A 97 5.63 1.52 5.00
N GLU A 98 5.42 1.92 3.74
CA GLU A 98 5.27 3.31 3.32
C GLU A 98 3.83 3.60 2.86
N ARG A 99 3.15 2.63 2.24
CA ARG A 99 1.78 2.80 1.72
C ARG A 99 0.75 2.82 2.85
N MET A 100 -0.14 3.81 2.82
CA MET A 100 -1.26 3.93 3.75
C MET A 100 -2.57 3.42 3.12
N GLY A 101 -3.48 2.94 3.95
CA GLY A 101 -4.85 2.58 3.61
C GLY A 101 -5.84 3.49 4.33
N HIS A 102 -7.09 3.52 3.90
CA HIS A 102 -8.15 4.25 4.61
C HIS A 102 -9.39 3.37 4.81
N ILE A 103 -10.24 3.78 5.75
CA ILE A 103 -11.57 3.22 5.96
C ILE A 103 -12.55 4.37 5.86
N LYS A 104 -13.55 4.23 4.98
CA LYS A 104 -14.65 5.19 4.92
C LYS A 104 -15.64 4.91 6.05
N LEU A 105 -15.75 5.85 6.98
CA LEU A 105 -16.72 5.75 8.08
C LEU A 105 -18.13 6.05 7.56
N SER A 106 -19.11 5.31 8.07
CA SER A 106 -20.53 5.53 7.73
C SER A 106 -21.06 6.83 8.32
N THR A 107 -20.58 7.18 9.52
CA THR A 107 -20.97 8.39 10.26
C THR A 107 -19.72 9.13 10.74
N PRO A 108 -19.81 10.46 10.92
CA PRO A 108 -18.73 11.24 11.50
C PRO A 108 -18.50 10.82 12.96
N ILE A 109 -17.23 10.72 13.36
CA ILE A 109 -16.80 10.36 14.70
C ILE A 109 -15.88 11.45 15.23
N ALA A 110 -16.04 11.82 16.50
CA ALA A 110 -15.14 12.75 17.17
C ALA A 110 -13.78 12.09 17.43
N HIS A 111 -12.70 12.80 17.09
CA HIS A 111 -11.36 12.31 17.39
C HIS A 111 -11.06 12.50 18.87
N ILE A 112 -10.82 11.40 19.60
CA ILE A 112 -10.72 11.35 21.06
C ILE A 112 -9.70 12.33 21.67
N TRP A 113 -8.61 12.66 20.97
CA TRP A 113 -7.62 13.62 21.47
C TRP A 113 -8.11 15.08 21.51
N PHE A 114 -9.24 15.40 20.90
CA PHE A 114 -9.83 16.74 20.86
C PHE A 114 -11.23 16.80 21.48
N PHE A 115 -11.62 15.75 22.21
CA PHE A 115 -12.87 15.69 22.96
C PHE A 115 -12.66 16.14 24.41
#